data_AF-A0A328FCB5-F1
#
_entry.id   AF-A0A328FCB5-F1
#
_cell.length_a   1.000
_cell.length_b   1.000
_cell.length_c   1.000
_cell.angle_alpha   90.00
_cell.angle_beta   90.00
_cell.angle_gamma   90.00
#
_symmetry.space_group_name_H-M   'P 1'
#
loop_
_entity.id
_entity.type
_entity.pdbx_description
1 polymer ?
#
loop_
_entity_poly.entity_id
_entity_poly.type
_entity_poly.pdbx_seq_one_letter_code
_entity_poly.pdbx_strand_id
1 'polypeptide(L)'
;MEKKQQQQQKNINNQKGFTLLEILVVLTIMGFLIAMVAPRLAGISGGAVDTVCDTNQNRMVTYMSSYFEQTNRYPNKLTNLVMTDGIDADPLNNSYQIPVVSDQDPENGAEVFANEFYERSPLRAHILTSNEAAVLRNMGITTVLNLNDYTQLADAVANPGDYDNDEPLVAVTTEAPAMDDVDVAEGLGVAMVGMSADAASAWTLITGSDAGNYGEPDFFGRIVLGMGAECSLITSGVISNAAHCPGGIQNADNATYNDYNLVLPRLETTVDTFDAVVTGMDSDTTDPDDGVQLAALSYDEAWPETASYDIGVNSNNYTSRTFTLDAQENWEFTTMCPEGHMYPEDDGEFWAIDLGADGSID
;
A
#
# COMPACT_ATOMS: atom_id res chain seq x y z
N MET A 1 22.28 81.07 43.54
CA MET A 1 22.33 80.23 42.33
C MET A 1 20.91 79.79 42.01
N GLU A 2 20.19 80.52 41.15
CA GLU A 2 18.85 80.15 40.69
C GLU A 2 18.96 79.27 39.44
N LYS A 3 18.45 78.03 39.50
CA LYS A 3 18.30 77.19 38.31
C LYS A 3 16.84 77.27 37.85
N LYS A 4 16.59 78.00 36.75
CA LYS A 4 15.33 77.97 36.01
C LYS A 4 15.15 76.59 35.36
N GLN A 5 14.09 75.88 35.73
CA GLN A 5 13.64 74.69 34.99
C GLN A 5 12.89 75.14 33.73
N GLN A 6 13.44 74.84 32.55
CA GLN A 6 12.74 74.97 31.28
C GLN A 6 11.82 73.75 31.09
N GLN A 7 10.51 73.97 31.03
CA GLN A 7 9.51 72.98 30.65
C GLN A 7 9.58 72.74 29.13
N GLN A 8 9.97 71.53 28.72
CA GLN A 8 9.82 71.05 27.34
C GLN A 8 8.36 70.67 27.09
N GLN A 9 7.66 71.40 26.22
CA GLN A 9 6.38 70.96 25.65
C GLN A 9 6.62 69.83 24.64
N LYS A 10 6.24 68.59 24.97
CA LYS A 10 6.13 67.49 24.01
C LYS A 10 4.81 67.62 23.27
N ASN A 11 4.85 67.84 21.95
CA ASN A 11 3.70 67.70 21.08
C ASN A 11 3.29 66.22 21.04
N ILE A 12 2.16 65.87 21.67
CA ILE A 12 1.54 64.55 21.55
C ILE A 12 0.80 64.55 20.21
N ASN A 13 1.35 63.86 19.22
CA ASN A 13 0.67 63.62 17.96
C ASN A 13 -0.61 62.82 18.25
N ASN A 14 -1.75 63.39 17.88
CA ASN A 14 -3.08 62.85 18.09
C ASN A 14 -3.32 61.66 17.14
N GLN A 15 -2.72 60.50 17.45
CA GLN A 15 -3.04 59.25 16.76
C GLN A 15 -4.48 58.89 17.10
N LYS A 16 -5.40 59.06 16.13
CA LYS A 16 -6.79 58.62 16.26
C LYS A 16 -6.78 57.11 16.45
N GLY A 17 -7.10 56.65 17.66
CA GLY A 17 -7.25 55.22 17.95
C GLY A 17 -8.43 54.64 17.19
N PHE A 18 -8.30 53.37 16.78
CA PHE A 18 -9.37 52.59 16.17
C PHE A 18 -10.64 52.62 17.05
N THR A 19 -11.80 52.85 16.43
CA THR A 19 -13.08 52.79 17.15
C THR A 19 -13.54 51.34 17.31
N LEU A 20 -14.25 51.05 18.39
CA LEU A 20 -14.87 49.73 18.59
C LEU A 20 -15.84 49.37 17.45
N LEU A 21 -16.50 50.39 16.89
CA LEU A 21 -17.45 50.21 15.79
C LEU A 21 -16.75 49.75 14.51
N GLU A 22 -15.58 50.30 14.18
CA GLU A 22 -14.79 49.87 13.01
C GLU A 22 -14.39 48.39 13.10
N ILE A 23 -13.92 47.93 14.25
CA ILE A 23 -13.56 46.52 14.42
C ILE A 23 -14.80 45.62 14.35
N LEU A 24 -15.94 46.05 14.92
CA LEU A 24 -17.18 45.28 14.89
C LEU A 24 -17.69 45.05 13.46
N VAL A 25 -17.76 46.11 12.65
CA VAL A 25 -18.23 45.98 11.26
C VAL A 25 -17.28 45.09 10.45
N VAL A 26 -15.97 45.23 10.63
CA VAL A 26 -14.98 44.39 9.93
C VAL A 26 -15.14 42.92 10.30
N LEU A 27 -15.26 42.58 11.59
CA LEU A 27 -15.49 41.20 12.03
C LEU A 27 -16.81 40.64 11.50
N THR A 28 -17.84 41.47 11.38
CA THR A 28 -19.14 41.05 10.85
C THR A 28 -19.07 40.72 9.36
N ILE A 29 -18.38 41.56 8.58
CA ILE A 29 -18.15 41.30 7.14
C ILE A 29 -17.24 40.09 6.95
N MET A 30 -16.16 39.97 7.72
CA MET A 30 -15.27 38.80 7.68
C MET A 30 -16.03 37.51 8.04
N GLY A 31 -16.87 37.54 9.09
CA GLY A 31 -17.70 36.41 9.47
C GLY A 31 -18.66 35.98 8.36
N PHE A 32 -19.28 36.94 7.66
CA PHE A 32 -20.18 36.65 6.54
C PHE A 32 -19.43 36.06 5.33
N LEU A 33 -18.25 36.60 5.02
CA LEU A 33 -17.40 36.09 3.94
C LEU A 33 -16.93 34.66 4.24
N ILE A 34 -16.46 34.38 5.45
CA ILE A 34 -16.03 33.04 5.87
C ILE A 34 -17.22 32.06 5.80
N ALA A 35 -18.39 32.45 6.29
CA ALA A 35 -19.59 31.60 6.24
C ALA A 35 -19.99 31.21 4.79
N MET A 36 -19.76 32.09 3.81
CA MET A 36 -20.05 31.81 2.40
C MET A 36 -18.97 30.96 1.72
N VAL A 37 -17.70 31.17 2.08
CA VAL A 37 -16.55 30.52 1.42
C VAL A 37 -16.21 29.17 2.03
N ALA A 38 -16.34 29.00 3.34
CA ALA A 38 -15.91 27.80 4.07
C ALA A 38 -16.52 26.48 3.51
N PRO A 39 -17.83 26.39 3.19
CA PRO A 39 -18.40 25.16 2.65
C PRO A 39 -17.82 24.77 1.28
N ARG A 40 -17.44 25.76 0.46
CA ARG A 40 -16.85 25.52 -0.87
C ARG A 40 -15.40 25.08 -0.77
N LEU A 41 -14.67 25.54 0.24
CA LEU A 41 -13.27 25.16 0.43
C LEU A 41 -13.13 23.76 1.03
N ALA A 42 -14.06 23.34 1.89
CA ALA A 42 -14.08 22.01 2.48
C ALA A 42 -14.19 20.89 1.41
N GLY A 43 -15.13 21.04 0.46
CA GLY A 43 -15.33 20.04 -0.61
C GLY A 43 -14.24 19.99 -1.69
N ILE A 44 -13.32 20.96 -1.76
CA ILE A 44 -12.20 20.96 -2.72
C ILE A 44 -11.05 20.08 -2.22
N SER A 45 -10.94 19.88 -0.90
CA SER A 45 -9.78 19.18 -0.32
C SER A 45 -9.77 17.67 -0.60
N GLY A 46 -10.93 16.98 -0.55
CA GLY A 46 -11.04 15.54 -0.81
C GLY A 46 -10.61 15.15 -2.23
N GLY A 47 -11.34 15.58 -3.27
CA GLY A 47 -10.98 15.21 -4.65
C GLY A 47 -9.62 15.75 -5.13
N ALA A 48 -9.02 16.72 -4.43
CA ALA A 48 -7.65 17.14 -4.71
C ALA A 48 -6.61 16.15 -4.19
N VAL A 49 -6.90 15.41 -3.12
CA VAL A 49 -6.03 14.31 -2.62
C VAL A 49 -5.95 13.23 -3.68
N ASP A 50 -7.09 12.72 -4.13
CA ASP A 50 -7.17 11.63 -5.11
C ASP A 50 -6.49 12.04 -6.42
N THR A 51 -6.81 13.23 -6.94
CA THR A 51 -6.18 13.77 -8.16
C THR A 51 -4.65 13.85 -8.03
N VAL A 52 -4.13 14.25 -6.86
CA VAL A 52 -2.69 14.32 -6.63
C VAL A 52 -2.11 12.91 -6.50
N CYS A 53 -2.82 11.98 -5.85
CA CYS A 53 -2.42 10.59 -5.73
C CYS A 53 -2.27 9.96 -7.11
N ASP A 54 -3.30 10.03 -7.94
CA ASP A 54 -3.34 9.56 -9.33
C ASP A 54 -2.21 10.15 -10.17
N THR A 55 -2.03 11.47 -10.06
CA THR A 55 -0.96 12.18 -10.77
C THR A 55 0.42 11.67 -10.35
N ASN A 56 0.61 11.38 -9.06
CA ASN A 56 1.87 10.84 -8.56
C ASN A 56 2.07 9.40 -9.02
N GLN A 57 1.06 8.53 -8.97
CA GLN A 57 1.13 7.16 -9.48
C GLN A 57 1.51 7.13 -10.96
N ASN A 58 0.83 7.92 -11.80
CA ASN A 58 1.13 8.02 -13.23
C ASN A 58 2.58 8.50 -13.50
N ARG A 59 3.07 9.46 -12.70
CA ARG A 59 4.48 9.89 -12.76
C ARG A 59 5.43 8.77 -12.38
N MET A 60 5.11 7.99 -11.35
CA MET A 60 5.93 6.85 -10.93
C MET A 60 6.04 5.81 -12.04
N VAL A 61 4.93 5.46 -12.70
CA VAL A 61 4.95 4.59 -13.90
C VAL A 61 5.90 5.17 -14.95
N THR A 62 5.75 6.46 -15.29
CA THR A 62 6.61 7.12 -16.29
C THR A 62 8.10 7.06 -15.92
N TYR A 63 8.45 7.34 -14.66
CA TYR A 63 9.85 7.32 -14.20
C TYR A 63 10.42 5.90 -14.16
N MET A 64 9.64 4.93 -13.67
CA MET A 64 10.05 3.54 -13.62
C MET A 64 10.23 2.96 -15.02
N SER A 65 9.27 3.18 -15.94
CA SER A 65 9.39 2.74 -17.33
C SER A 65 10.62 3.36 -18.00
N SER A 66 10.86 4.65 -17.79
CA SER A 66 12.04 5.33 -18.34
C SER A 66 13.35 4.78 -17.76
N TYR A 67 13.38 4.45 -16.47
CA TYR A 67 14.54 3.85 -15.82
C TYR A 67 14.80 2.45 -16.35
N PHE A 68 13.75 1.64 -16.44
CA PHE A 68 13.80 0.28 -16.96
C PHE A 68 14.24 0.26 -18.43
N GLU A 69 13.71 1.14 -19.28
CA GLU A 69 14.11 1.24 -20.69
C GLU A 69 15.60 1.60 -20.85
N GLN A 70 16.12 2.47 -19.99
CA GLN A 70 17.53 2.91 -20.07
C GLN A 70 18.51 1.89 -19.49
N THR A 71 18.10 1.15 -18.46
CA THR A 71 19.01 0.32 -17.67
C THR A 71 18.75 -1.17 -17.83
N ASN A 72 17.61 -1.54 -18.41
CA ASN A 72 17.07 -2.89 -18.52
C ASN A 72 17.02 -3.64 -17.18
N ARG A 73 16.70 -2.89 -16.11
CA ARG A 73 16.61 -3.37 -14.73
C ARG A 73 15.70 -2.49 -13.88
N TYR A 74 15.23 -3.04 -12.78
CA TYR A 74 14.57 -2.32 -11.70
C TYR A 74 15.59 -1.64 -10.79
N PRO A 75 15.18 -0.59 -10.06
CA PRO A 75 16.03 0.00 -9.03
C PRO A 75 16.25 -0.98 -7.88
N ASN A 76 17.45 -0.93 -7.34
CA ASN A 76 17.83 -1.63 -6.12
C ASN A 76 17.39 -0.86 -4.86
N LYS A 77 17.48 -1.49 -3.68
CA LYS A 77 17.12 -0.92 -2.37
C LYS A 77 15.64 -0.47 -2.29
N LEU A 78 14.76 -1.26 -2.90
CA LEU A 78 13.32 -1.12 -2.69
C LEU A 78 12.96 -1.63 -1.28
N THR A 79 11.92 -1.07 -0.69
CA THR A 79 11.43 -1.46 0.63
C THR A 79 10.68 -2.78 0.53
N ASN A 80 11.14 -3.79 1.26
CA ASN A 80 10.43 -5.05 1.40
C ASN A 80 9.43 -4.93 2.56
N LEU A 81 8.15 -5.15 2.27
CA LEU A 81 7.03 -4.88 3.18
C LEU A 81 6.82 -5.99 4.22
N VAL A 82 7.91 -6.45 4.82
CA VAL A 82 7.93 -7.51 5.82
C VAL A 82 8.71 -7.05 7.04
N MET A 83 8.46 -7.73 8.16
CA MET A 83 9.33 -7.70 9.33
C MET A 83 9.85 -9.10 9.62
N THR A 84 11.06 -9.16 10.19
CA THR A 84 11.71 -10.42 10.55
C THR A 84 11.76 -10.65 12.07
N ASP A 85 11.90 -11.89 12.52
CA ASP A 85 12.03 -12.21 13.96
C ASP A 85 13.39 -11.81 14.58
N GLY A 86 14.37 -11.47 13.73
CA GLY A 86 15.71 -10.99 14.11
C GLY A 86 16.51 -11.95 14.99
N ILE A 87 16.14 -13.24 15.03
CA ILE A 87 16.74 -14.24 15.94
C ILE A 87 18.15 -14.62 15.47
N ASP A 88 18.33 -14.82 14.17
CA ASP A 88 19.61 -15.12 13.53
C ASP A 88 20.28 -13.85 13.02
N ALA A 89 21.61 -13.89 13.00
CA ALA A 89 22.44 -12.82 12.47
C ALA A 89 22.40 -12.77 10.93
N ASP A 90 22.09 -13.89 10.29
CA ASP A 90 21.77 -13.95 8.87
C ASP A 90 20.25 -13.85 8.69
N PRO A 91 19.74 -12.73 8.16
CA PRO A 91 18.30 -12.50 8.04
C PRO A 91 17.60 -13.57 7.22
N LEU A 92 18.28 -14.23 6.28
CA LEU A 92 17.71 -15.28 5.43
C LEU A 92 17.29 -16.55 6.19
N ASN A 93 17.76 -16.73 7.43
CA ASN A 93 17.39 -17.86 8.28
C ASN A 93 16.28 -17.52 9.30
N ASN A 94 15.77 -16.28 9.27
CA ASN A 94 14.74 -15.83 10.18
C ASN A 94 13.34 -16.10 9.63
N SER A 95 12.36 -16.03 10.52
CA SER A 95 10.95 -16.01 10.14
C SER A 95 10.56 -14.60 9.67
N TYR A 96 9.58 -14.54 8.76
CA TYR A 96 9.05 -13.31 8.20
C TYR A 96 7.53 -13.25 8.36
N GLN A 97 7.02 -12.05 8.59
CA GLN A 97 5.59 -11.78 8.69
C GLN A 97 5.29 -10.37 8.16
N ILE A 98 4.04 -10.15 7.76
CA ILE A 98 3.56 -8.83 7.38
C ILE A 98 3.40 -7.99 8.67
N PRO A 99 3.89 -6.74 8.69
CA PRO A 99 3.63 -5.80 9.78
C PRO A 99 2.16 -5.60 10.13
N VAL A 100 1.93 -4.95 11.27
CA VAL A 100 0.59 -4.71 11.82
C VAL A 100 -0.24 -3.83 10.87
N VAL A 101 -1.47 -4.27 10.61
CA VAL A 101 -2.48 -3.53 9.85
C VAL A 101 -3.33 -2.71 10.82
N SER A 102 -3.63 -1.48 10.45
CA SER A 102 -4.42 -0.58 11.29
C SER A 102 -5.82 -1.12 11.56
N ASP A 103 -6.25 -0.99 12.80
CA ASP A 103 -7.63 -1.27 13.25
C ASP A 103 -8.55 -0.04 13.11
N GLN A 104 -8.04 1.03 12.50
CA GLN A 104 -8.70 2.33 12.35
C GLN A 104 -9.02 3.04 13.67
N ASP A 105 -8.40 2.67 14.80
CA ASP A 105 -8.55 3.37 16.08
C ASP A 105 -7.36 4.33 16.35
N PRO A 106 -7.47 5.63 16.01
CA PRO A 106 -6.40 6.57 16.24
C PRO A 106 -6.13 6.83 17.74
N GLU A 107 -6.98 6.36 18.66
CA GLU A 107 -6.78 6.55 20.10
C GLU A 107 -5.69 5.65 20.70
N ASN A 108 -5.41 4.50 20.09
CA ASN A 108 -4.37 3.56 20.55
C ASN A 108 -3.00 3.80 19.86
N GLY A 109 -2.99 4.60 18.79
CA GLY A 109 -1.82 5.10 18.08
C GLY A 109 -1.52 4.31 16.81
N ALA A 110 -1.07 5.01 15.76
CA ALA A 110 -0.88 4.45 14.43
C ALA A 110 -0.15 3.09 14.36
N GLU A 111 -0.70 2.18 13.57
CA GLU A 111 -0.11 0.93 13.13
C GLU A 111 0.78 1.13 11.89
N VAL A 112 1.32 0.05 11.33
CA VAL A 112 2.25 0.14 10.21
C VAL A 112 1.51 0.40 8.90
N PHE A 113 0.59 -0.48 8.53
CA PHE A 113 -0.16 -0.36 7.28
C PHE A 113 -1.55 0.22 7.50
N ALA A 114 -2.00 1.05 6.55
CA ALA A 114 -3.40 1.47 6.52
C ALA A 114 -4.30 0.24 6.31
N ASN A 115 -5.49 0.25 6.91
CA ASN A 115 -6.44 -0.84 6.74
C ASN A 115 -6.79 -1.04 5.25
N GLU A 116 -7.06 0.05 4.53
CA GLU A 116 -7.43 0.01 3.12
C GLU A 116 -6.35 -0.63 2.25
N PHE A 117 -5.08 -0.46 2.62
CA PHE A 117 -3.97 -1.08 1.91
C PHE A 117 -4.05 -2.59 1.97
N TYR A 118 -4.33 -3.12 3.16
CA TYR A 118 -4.44 -4.55 3.38
C TYR A 118 -5.72 -5.09 2.76
N GLU A 119 -6.87 -4.43 2.96
CA GLU A 119 -8.14 -4.83 2.35
C GLU A 119 -8.00 -4.98 0.84
N ARG A 120 -7.45 -3.96 0.15
CA ARG A 120 -7.31 -3.94 -1.32
C ARG A 120 -6.17 -4.80 -1.85
N SER A 121 -5.19 -5.14 -1.03
CA SER A 121 -4.00 -5.87 -1.47
C SER A 121 -3.54 -6.77 -0.33
N PRO A 122 -4.30 -7.84 -0.03
CA PRO A 122 -4.03 -8.64 1.15
C PRO A 122 -2.69 -9.35 0.97
N LEU A 123 -1.73 -9.00 1.83
CA LEU A 123 -0.33 -9.39 1.71
C LEU A 123 -0.03 -10.64 2.55
N ARG A 124 0.84 -11.50 2.03
CA ARG A 124 1.45 -12.60 2.78
C ARG A 124 2.96 -12.63 2.60
N ALA A 125 3.65 -13.09 3.64
CA ALA A 125 5.09 -13.29 3.59
C ALA A 125 5.40 -14.58 2.82
N HIS A 126 5.83 -14.44 1.57
CA HIS A 126 6.27 -15.52 0.70
C HIS A 126 7.79 -15.71 0.80
N ILE A 127 8.26 -16.94 1.02
CA ILE A 127 9.69 -17.24 1.11
C ILE A 127 10.25 -17.58 -0.27
N LEU A 128 11.21 -16.78 -0.74
CA LEU A 128 11.79 -16.97 -2.06
C LEU A 128 12.58 -18.28 -2.17
N THR A 129 12.30 -19.01 -3.24
CA THR A 129 13.16 -20.11 -3.70
C THR A 129 14.45 -19.58 -4.32
N SER A 130 15.44 -20.47 -4.50
CA SER A 130 16.69 -20.13 -5.18
C SER A 130 16.48 -19.59 -6.60
N ASN A 131 15.44 -20.07 -7.29
CA ASN A 131 15.12 -19.70 -8.66
C ASN A 131 14.46 -18.32 -8.73
N GLU A 132 13.45 -18.05 -7.89
CA GLU A 132 12.80 -16.73 -7.82
C GLU A 132 13.80 -15.64 -7.43
N ALA A 133 14.63 -15.91 -6.42
CA ALA A 133 15.70 -14.98 -6.04
C ALA A 133 16.69 -14.72 -7.19
N ALA A 134 16.97 -15.73 -8.03
CA ALA A 134 17.81 -15.55 -9.22
C ALA A 134 17.13 -14.67 -10.29
N VAL A 135 15.83 -14.82 -10.50
CA VAL A 135 15.05 -13.99 -11.43
C VAL A 135 15.05 -12.54 -10.96
N LEU A 136 14.75 -12.27 -9.68
CA LEU A 136 14.79 -10.92 -9.11
C LEU A 136 16.16 -10.26 -9.25
N ARG A 137 17.24 -10.99 -8.97
CA ARG A 137 18.61 -10.50 -9.18
C ARG A 137 18.90 -10.20 -10.64
N ASN A 138 18.40 -11.02 -11.58
CA ASN A 138 18.56 -10.80 -13.02
C ASN A 138 17.74 -9.59 -13.51
N MET A 139 16.61 -9.31 -12.88
CA MET A 139 15.83 -8.08 -13.05
C MET A 139 16.51 -6.85 -12.40
N GLY A 140 17.61 -7.05 -11.67
CA GLY A 140 18.46 -6.01 -11.08
C GLY A 140 18.13 -5.65 -9.63
N ILE A 141 17.16 -6.32 -9.02
CA ILE A 141 16.85 -6.20 -7.59
C ILE A 141 17.78 -7.17 -6.85
N THR A 142 18.93 -6.68 -6.40
CA THR A 142 19.93 -7.52 -5.72
C THR A 142 19.89 -7.40 -4.21
N THR A 143 19.35 -6.29 -3.71
CA THR A 143 19.31 -5.93 -2.29
C THR A 143 17.99 -5.19 -2.04
N VAL A 144 17.26 -5.60 -1.03
CA VAL A 144 16.03 -4.95 -0.56
C VAL A 144 16.22 -4.47 0.88
N LEU A 145 15.32 -3.60 1.33
CA LEU A 145 15.33 -3.06 2.70
C LEU A 145 14.17 -3.65 3.45
N ASN A 146 14.39 -4.54 4.40
CA ASN A 146 13.29 -5.04 5.21
C ASN A 146 12.74 -3.90 6.08
N LEU A 147 11.45 -3.62 5.95
CA LEU A 147 10.80 -2.52 6.66
C LEU A 147 11.08 -2.61 8.16
N ASN A 148 10.93 -3.80 8.74
CA ASN A 148 11.23 -4.08 10.15
C ASN A 148 10.63 -3.02 11.08
N ASP A 149 9.38 -2.64 10.81
CA ASP A 149 8.58 -1.81 11.68
C ASP A 149 7.72 -2.71 12.56
N TYR A 150 7.97 -2.65 13.87
CA TYR A 150 7.32 -3.46 14.89
C TYR A 150 6.28 -2.65 15.69
N THR A 151 5.92 -1.45 15.20
CA THR A 151 4.90 -0.60 15.81
C THR A 151 3.61 -1.38 16.03
N GLN A 152 3.02 -1.25 17.22
CA GLN A 152 1.81 -1.95 17.67
C GLN A 152 1.88 -3.49 17.75
N LEU A 153 3.00 -4.13 17.39
CA LEU A 153 3.10 -5.60 17.35
C LEU A 153 2.79 -6.27 18.68
N ALA A 154 3.30 -5.73 19.80
CA ALA A 154 3.10 -6.32 21.10
C ALA A 154 1.62 -6.33 21.53
N ASP A 155 0.87 -5.30 21.13
CA ASP A 155 -0.57 -5.22 21.41
C ASP A 155 -1.36 -6.12 20.47
N ALA A 156 -1.05 -6.10 19.16
CA ALA A 156 -1.69 -6.97 18.17
C ALA A 156 -1.51 -8.46 18.45
N VAL A 157 -0.36 -8.87 19.00
CA VAL A 157 -0.17 -10.26 19.46
C VAL A 157 -1.00 -10.59 20.70
N ALA A 158 -1.23 -9.61 21.59
CA ALA A 158 -2.02 -9.80 22.81
C ALA A 158 -3.53 -9.77 22.54
N ASN A 159 -3.96 -8.95 21.57
CA ASN A 159 -5.34 -8.69 21.21
C ASN A 159 -5.58 -8.89 19.70
N PRO A 160 -5.33 -10.08 19.14
CA PRO A 160 -5.38 -10.29 17.69
C PRO A 160 -6.77 -10.11 17.05
N GLY A 161 -7.84 -10.03 17.85
CA GLY A 161 -9.18 -9.77 17.36
C GLY A 161 -9.53 -8.29 17.21
N ASP A 162 -8.64 -7.40 17.65
CA ASP A 162 -8.80 -5.95 17.50
C ASP A 162 -8.16 -5.44 16.20
N TYR A 163 -7.30 -6.24 15.54
CA TYR A 163 -6.53 -5.85 14.35
C TYR A 163 -6.93 -6.65 13.10
N ASP A 164 -6.79 -6.03 11.93
CA ASP A 164 -7.25 -6.56 10.64
C ASP A 164 -6.22 -7.44 9.90
N ASN A 165 -5.23 -7.99 10.62
CA ASN A 165 -4.28 -8.95 10.05
C ASN A 165 -4.94 -10.34 9.85
N ASP A 166 -4.95 -10.90 8.63
CA ASP A 166 -5.54 -12.24 8.38
C ASP A 166 -4.82 -13.37 9.12
N GLU A 167 -3.50 -13.25 9.32
CA GLU A 167 -2.70 -14.23 10.02
C GLU A 167 -2.36 -13.78 11.44
N PRO A 168 -2.48 -14.67 12.44
CA PRO A 168 -2.04 -14.35 13.79
C PRO A 168 -0.57 -13.92 13.82
N LEU A 169 -0.34 -12.68 14.23
CA LEU A 169 1.00 -12.14 14.38
C LEU A 169 1.78 -12.89 15.48
N VAL A 170 3.08 -13.02 15.27
CA VAL A 170 4.00 -13.68 16.19
C VAL A 170 4.85 -12.62 16.89
N ALA A 171 4.96 -12.73 18.21
CA ALA A 171 5.81 -11.83 19.00
C ALA A 171 7.28 -11.90 18.57
N VAL A 172 7.87 -10.74 18.32
CA VAL A 172 9.31 -10.58 18.06
C VAL A 172 9.97 -10.08 19.32
N THR A 173 11.00 -10.80 19.78
CA THR A 173 11.74 -10.46 21.02
C THR A 173 13.09 -9.80 20.74
N THR A 174 13.59 -9.97 19.52
CA THR A 174 14.85 -9.38 19.05
C THR A 174 14.53 -8.63 17.76
N GLU A 175 14.12 -7.38 17.88
CA GLU A 175 13.81 -6.54 16.72
C GLU A 175 15.07 -6.35 15.86
N ALA A 176 14.96 -6.66 14.57
CA ALA A 176 15.99 -6.34 13.61
C ALA A 176 15.98 -4.82 13.33
N PRO A 177 17.09 -4.25 12.82
CA PRO A 177 17.12 -2.83 12.48
C PRO A 177 16.04 -2.46 11.45
N ALA A 178 15.38 -1.31 11.62
CA ALA A 178 14.48 -0.77 10.61
C ALA A 178 15.23 -0.50 9.30
N MET A 179 14.60 -0.81 8.16
CA MET A 179 15.18 -0.65 6.81
C MET A 179 16.53 -1.37 6.66
N ASP A 180 16.67 -2.57 7.22
CA ASP A 180 17.91 -3.35 7.16
C ASP A 180 18.20 -3.82 5.73
N ASP A 181 19.45 -3.63 5.27
CA ASP A 181 19.90 -4.03 3.94
C ASP A 181 20.01 -5.56 3.89
N VAL A 182 19.18 -6.22 3.07
CA VAL A 182 19.22 -7.68 2.89
C VAL A 182 19.41 -8.03 1.42
N ASP A 183 20.39 -8.90 1.15
CA ASP A 183 20.65 -9.40 -0.19
C ASP A 183 19.54 -10.37 -0.62
N VAL A 184 19.10 -10.23 -1.87
CA VAL A 184 18.08 -11.10 -2.45
C VAL A 184 18.68 -12.48 -2.68
N ALA A 185 18.23 -13.46 -1.90
CA ALA A 185 18.70 -14.85 -1.91
C ALA A 185 17.56 -15.81 -1.52
N GLU A 186 17.84 -17.11 -1.63
CA GLU A 186 16.94 -18.16 -1.12
C GLU A 186 16.71 -17.95 0.39
N GLY A 187 15.46 -18.12 0.84
CA GLY A 187 15.09 -17.93 2.25
C GLY A 187 14.66 -16.52 2.61
N LEU A 188 14.87 -15.52 1.74
CA LEU A 188 14.33 -14.18 1.95
C LEU A 188 12.80 -14.19 1.86
N GLY A 189 12.12 -13.74 2.91
CA GLY A 189 10.69 -13.47 2.87
C GLY A 189 10.37 -12.16 2.16
N VAL A 190 9.38 -12.15 1.28
CA VAL A 190 8.87 -10.97 0.56
C VAL A 190 7.35 -10.88 0.69
N ALA A 191 6.80 -9.67 0.61
CA ALA A 191 5.36 -9.48 0.57
C ALA A 191 4.79 -9.85 -0.81
N MET A 192 3.83 -10.75 -0.85
CA MET A 192 3.14 -11.21 -2.06
C MET A 192 1.63 -11.11 -1.85
N VAL A 193 0.89 -10.70 -2.87
CA VAL A 193 -0.57 -10.51 -2.79
C VAL A 193 -1.30 -11.84 -2.90
N GLY A 194 -2.24 -12.11 -2.00
CA GLY A 194 -3.21 -13.21 -2.10
C GLY A 194 -2.68 -14.62 -1.83
N MET A 195 -1.37 -14.85 -1.94
CA MET A 195 -0.76 -16.15 -1.73
C MET A 195 0.67 -16.08 -1.21
N SER A 196 1.15 -17.19 -0.65
CA SER A 196 2.53 -17.35 -0.19
C SER A 196 2.95 -18.81 -0.24
N ALA A 197 4.26 -19.04 -0.25
CA ALA A 197 4.86 -20.34 -0.04
C ALA A 197 5.83 -20.24 1.14
N ASP A 198 5.87 -21.28 1.97
CA ASP A 198 6.89 -21.39 3.01
C ASP A 198 8.25 -21.85 2.43
N ALA A 199 9.27 -21.95 3.29
CA ALA A 199 10.60 -22.42 2.89
C ALA A 199 10.62 -23.88 2.36
N ALA A 200 9.55 -24.65 2.59
CA ALA A 200 9.37 -26.00 2.05
C ALA A 200 8.53 -26.02 0.76
N SER A 201 8.22 -24.84 0.19
CA SER A 201 7.33 -24.66 -0.96
C SER A 201 5.92 -25.19 -0.73
N ALA A 202 5.43 -25.15 0.51
CA ALA A 202 4.03 -25.40 0.83
C ALA A 202 3.23 -24.11 0.61
N TRP A 203 2.32 -24.14 -0.35
CA TRP A 203 1.51 -23.00 -0.75
C TRP A 203 0.30 -22.81 0.16
N THR A 204 0.04 -21.54 0.49
CA THR A 204 -1.13 -21.08 1.23
C THR A 204 -1.74 -19.89 0.48
N LEU A 205 -3.06 -19.93 0.30
CA LEU A 205 -3.85 -18.88 -0.33
C LEU A 205 -4.68 -18.14 0.72
N ILE A 206 -5.01 -16.89 0.46
CA ILE A 206 -6.05 -16.16 1.19
C ILE A 206 -7.40 -16.67 0.69
N THR A 207 -8.21 -17.21 1.61
CA THR A 207 -9.50 -17.84 1.31
C THR A 207 -10.56 -17.33 2.28
N GLY A 208 -11.85 -17.39 1.92
CA GLY A 208 -12.96 -16.94 2.77
C GLY A 208 -13.26 -15.46 2.58
N SER A 209 -13.77 -14.80 3.63
CA SER A 209 -14.20 -13.38 3.57
C SER A 209 -13.14 -12.42 3.05
N ASP A 210 -11.87 -12.77 3.24
CA ASP A 210 -10.72 -11.91 2.94
C ASP A 210 -10.22 -12.13 1.50
N ALA A 211 -10.65 -13.23 0.84
CA ALA A 211 -10.43 -13.47 -0.59
C ALA A 211 -11.36 -12.65 -1.50
N GLY A 212 -12.25 -11.84 -0.90
CA GLY A 212 -13.19 -10.99 -1.60
C GLY A 212 -12.66 -9.61 -1.96
N ASN A 213 -11.72 -9.04 -1.19
CA ASN A 213 -11.48 -7.60 -1.20
C ASN A 213 -10.35 -7.11 -2.14
N TYR A 214 -10.02 -7.80 -3.23
CA TYR A 214 -8.89 -7.33 -4.07
C TYR A 214 -9.22 -6.00 -4.76
N GLY A 215 -8.35 -4.99 -4.65
CA GLY A 215 -8.45 -3.75 -5.41
C GLY A 215 -8.18 -3.95 -6.90
N GLU A 216 -7.29 -4.87 -7.24
CA GLU A 216 -7.02 -5.33 -8.60
C GLU A 216 -6.65 -6.84 -8.59
N PRO A 217 -7.48 -7.74 -9.15
CA PRO A 217 -7.21 -9.18 -9.18
C PRO A 217 -5.95 -9.57 -9.95
N ASP A 218 -5.48 -8.79 -10.94
CA ASP A 218 -4.18 -9.08 -11.57
C ASP A 218 -2.99 -8.96 -10.59
N PHE A 219 -3.19 -8.33 -9.42
CA PHE A 219 -2.16 -8.28 -8.37
C PHE A 219 -1.93 -9.64 -7.71
N PHE A 220 -2.91 -10.56 -7.76
CA PHE A 220 -2.80 -11.87 -7.14
C PHE A 220 -1.52 -12.60 -7.59
N GLY A 221 -0.69 -13.00 -6.63
CA GLY A 221 0.59 -13.68 -6.91
C GLY A 221 1.77 -12.79 -7.26
N ARG A 222 1.63 -11.47 -7.13
CA ARG A 222 2.70 -10.51 -7.42
C ARG A 222 3.41 -10.07 -6.16
N ILE A 223 4.73 -9.92 -6.26
CA ILE A 223 5.57 -9.39 -5.19
C ILE A 223 5.41 -7.88 -5.15
N VAL A 224 5.24 -7.35 -3.94
CA VAL A 224 5.09 -5.93 -3.66
C VAL A 224 6.32 -5.38 -2.97
N LEU A 225 6.87 -4.30 -3.50
CA LEU A 225 7.97 -3.57 -2.88
C LEU A 225 7.71 -2.06 -2.84
N GLY A 226 7.97 -1.42 -1.72
CA GLY A 226 7.86 0.03 -1.54
C GLY A 226 8.96 0.81 -2.26
N MET A 227 8.63 2.01 -2.73
CA MET A 227 9.56 2.96 -3.34
C MET A 227 9.89 4.12 -2.39
N GLY A 228 10.44 3.76 -1.22
CA GLY A 228 10.89 4.71 -0.20
C GLY A 228 12.16 5.48 -0.58
N ALA A 229 12.55 6.45 0.24
CA ALA A 229 13.62 7.42 -0.04
C ALA A 229 14.99 6.79 -0.33
N GLU A 230 15.22 5.58 0.16
CA GLU A 230 16.44 4.79 0.02
C GLU A 230 16.57 4.12 -1.37
N CYS A 231 15.46 4.03 -2.11
CA CYS A 231 15.41 3.43 -3.44
C CYS A 231 16.44 4.08 -4.37
N SER A 232 17.17 3.24 -5.10
CA SER A 232 18.22 3.70 -6.01
C SER A 232 17.72 4.63 -7.12
N LEU A 233 16.43 4.57 -7.47
CA LEU A 233 15.80 5.51 -8.40
C LEU A 233 15.85 6.94 -7.86
N ILE A 234 15.63 7.12 -6.55
CA ILE A 234 15.60 8.41 -5.86
C ILE A 234 17.03 8.83 -5.50
N THR A 235 17.83 7.94 -4.93
CA THR A 235 19.21 8.26 -4.51
C THR A 235 20.15 8.53 -5.68
N SER A 236 19.85 8.03 -6.88
CA SER A 236 20.55 8.37 -8.12
C SER A 236 20.15 9.73 -8.71
N GLY A 237 19.07 10.35 -8.22
CA GLY A 237 18.56 11.64 -8.67
C GLY A 237 17.70 11.60 -9.93
N VAL A 238 17.22 10.42 -10.36
CA VAL A 238 16.21 10.32 -11.43
C VAL A 238 14.88 10.90 -10.96
N ILE A 239 14.53 10.68 -9.70
CA ILE A 239 13.44 11.33 -8.99
C ILE A 239 14.03 12.16 -7.86
N SER A 240 13.51 13.37 -7.63
CA SER A 240 14.05 14.31 -6.65
C SER A 240 13.73 13.97 -5.19
N ASN A 241 12.65 13.24 -4.93
CA ASN A 241 12.24 12.81 -3.60
C ASN A 241 11.25 11.63 -3.71
N ALA A 242 11.16 10.80 -2.66
CA ALA A 242 10.04 9.87 -2.53
C ALA A 242 8.73 10.65 -2.56
N ALA A 243 7.78 10.15 -3.33
CA ALA A 243 6.42 10.67 -3.30
C ALA A 243 5.69 9.98 -2.15
N HIS A 244 4.93 10.75 -1.38
CA HIS A 244 4.02 10.22 -0.37
C HIS A 244 2.58 10.48 -0.82
N CYS A 245 1.67 9.57 -0.49
CA CYS A 245 0.26 9.78 -0.76
C CYS A 245 -0.26 10.90 0.15
N PRO A 246 -0.95 11.93 -0.39
CA PRO A 246 -1.57 12.95 0.46
C PRO A 246 -2.65 12.36 1.37
N GLY A 247 -3.31 11.27 0.99
CA GLY A 247 -4.26 10.53 1.81
C GLY A 247 -3.58 9.91 3.03
N GLY A 248 -2.52 9.14 2.82
CA GLY A 248 -1.68 8.63 3.92
C GLY A 248 -1.06 9.72 4.81
N ILE A 249 -0.80 10.94 4.31
CA ILE A 249 -0.38 12.08 5.17
C ILE A 249 -1.53 12.55 6.07
N GLN A 250 -2.76 12.53 5.56
CA GLN A 250 -3.95 12.86 6.34
C GLN A 250 -4.33 11.74 7.31
N ASN A 251 -3.98 10.49 6.98
CA ASN A 251 -4.23 9.29 7.77
C ASN A 251 -3.06 8.90 8.69
N ALA A 252 -2.12 9.82 8.95
CA ALA A 252 -0.91 9.56 9.74
C ALA A 252 -1.18 9.25 11.22
N ASP A 253 -2.42 9.46 11.69
CA ASP A 253 -2.86 9.06 13.03
C ASP A 253 -3.17 7.55 13.11
N ASN A 254 -3.39 6.88 11.96
CA ASN A 254 -3.73 5.45 11.85
C ASN A 254 -2.61 4.60 11.23
N ALA A 255 -1.79 5.14 10.32
CA ALA A 255 -0.74 4.37 9.64
C ALA A 255 0.60 5.12 9.55
N THR A 256 1.71 4.41 9.76
CA THR A 256 3.08 4.96 9.64
C THR A 256 3.65 4.83 8.23
N TYR A 257 3.29 3.78 7.48
CA TYR A 257 3.78 3.53 6.13
C TYR A 257 2.99 4.35 5.09
N ASN A 258 3.71 5.07 4.20
CA ASN A 258 3.08 5.95 3.22
C ASN A 258 3.89 6.10 1.91
N ASP A 259 4.66 5.08 1.54
CA ASP A 259 5.39 5.09 0.27
C ASP A 259 4.55 4.45 -0.84
N TYR A 260 4.66 4.99 -2.06
CA TYR A 260 4.09 4.30 -3.23
C TYR A 260 4.78 2.97 -3.45
N ASN A 261 4.01 1.98 -3.87
CA ASN A 261 4.47 0.62 -4.05
C ASN A 261 4.64 0.29 -5.54
N LEU A 262 5.63 -0.54 -5.80
CA LEU A 262 5.86 -1.21 -7.07
C LEU A 262 5.38 -2.65 -6.93
N VAL A 263 4.45 -3.04 -7.78
CA VAL A 263 3.98 -4.41 -7.90
C VAL A 263 4.77 -5.04 -9.07
N LEU A 264 5.65 -5.97 -8.75
CA LEU A 264 6.54 -6.63 -9.71
C LEU A 264 5.75 -7.55 -10.65
N PRO A 265 6.22 -7.81 -11.88
CA PRO A 265 5.60 -8.81 -12.73
C PRO A 265 5.61 -10.19 -12.05
N ARG A 266 4.57 -11.00 -12.31
CA ARG A 266 4.54 -12.41 -11.86
C ARG A 266 5.72 -13.16 -12.45
N LEU A 267 6.52 -13.77 -11.58
CA LEU A 267 7.71 -14.49 -12.00
C LEU A 267 7.30 -15.85 -12.57
N GLU A 268 7.90 -16.23 -13.71
CA GLU A 268 7.71 -17.56 -14.33
C GLU A 268 7.94 -18.70 -13.32
N THR A 269 8.97 -18.56 -12.48
CA THR A 269 9.30 -19.55 -11.45
C THR A 269 8.24 -19.67 -10.36
N THR A 270 7.54 -18.59 -10.03
CA THR A 270 6.44 -18.59 -9.06
C THR A 270 5.22 -19.29 -9.66
N VAL A 271 4.90 -19.00 -10.92
CA VAL A 271 3.80 -19.65 -11.65
C VAL A 271 4.04 -21.15 -11.80
N ASP A 272 5.22 -21.55 -12.27
CA ASP A 272 5.59 -22.97 -12.45
C ASP A 272 5.48 -23.78 -11.15
N THR A 273 5.94 -23.19 -10.03
CA THR A 273 5.93 -23.88 -8.73
C THR A 273 4.53 -23.89 -8.10
N PHE A 274 3.71 -22.89 -8.38
CA PHE A 274 2.32 -22.84 -7.95
C PHE A 274 1.46 -23.85 -8.72
N ASP A 275 1.49 -23.82 -10.05
CA ASP A 275 0.72 -24.72 -10.93
C ASP A 275 1.04 -26.21 -10.68
N ALA A 276 2.30 -26.52 -10.38
CA ALA A 276 2.70 -27.90 -10.08
C ALA A 276 2.09 -28.47 -8.77
N VAL A 277 1.64 -27.61 -7.85
CA VAL A 277 1.23 -28.01 -6.49
C VAL A 277 -0.26 -27.74 -6.25
N VAL A 278 -0.78 -26.62 -6.74
CA VAL A 278 -2.14 -26.18 -6.46
C VAL A 278 -3.07 -26.63 -7.57
N THR A 279 -4.01 -27.53 -7.24
CA THR A 279 -4.94 -28.12 -8.20
C THR A 279 -6.36 -27.60 -8.00
N GLY A 280 -7.10 -27.42 -9.08
CA GLY A 280 -8.54 -27.12 -9.02
C GLY A 280 -8.87 -25.63 -8.93
N MET A 281 -7.95 -24.75 -9.36
CA MET A 281 -8.21 -23.32 -9.50
C MET A 281 -8.51 -22.89 -10.95
N ASP A 282 -8.44 -23.81 -11.91
CA ASP A 282 -8.63 -23.47 -13.32
C ASP A 282 -10.11 -23.51 -13.71
N SER A 283 -10.67 -22.32 -13.94
CA SER A 283 -12.07 -22.12 -14.36
C SER A 283 -12.34 -22.50 -15.81
N ASP A 284 -11.31 -22.66 -16.65
CA ASP A 284 -11.44 -23.08 -18.06
C ASP A 284 -10.44 -24.16 -18.46
N THR A 285 -10.73 -25.40 -18.06
CA THR A 285 -9.95 -26.59 -18.45
C THR A 285 -10.05 -27.00 -19.94
N THR A 286 -10.62 -26.16 -20.82
CA THR A 286 -10.86 -26.54 -22.23
C THR A 286 -9.62 -26.46 -23.11
N ASP A 287 -8.63 -25.63 -22.74
CA ASP A 287 -7.33 -25.53 -23.41
C ASP A 287 -6.18 -25.70 -22.40
N PRO A 288 -5.50 -26.85 -22.34
CA PRO A 288 -4.44 -27.06 -21.35
C PRO A 288 -3.18 -26.21 -21.58
N ASP A 289 -3.11 -25.45 -22.68
CA ASP A 289 -1.99 -24.58 -23.02
C ASP A 289 -2.24 -23.10 -22.63
N ASP A 290 -3.41 -22.75 -22.06
CA ASP A 290 -3.79 -21.36 -21.75
C ASP A 290 -3.57 -20.92 -20.30
N GLY A 291 -2.86 -21.74 -19.50
CA GLY A 291 -2.52 -21.43 -18.11
C GLY A 291 -3.67 -21.69 -17.14
N VAL A 292 -3.56 -21.19 -15.90
CA VAL A 292 -4.64 -21.28 -14.92
C VAL A 292 -5.54 -20.07 -15.06
N GLN A 293 -6.79 -20.28 -15.48
CA GLN A 293 -7.76 -19.20 -15.70
C GLN A 293 -8.58 -18.94 -14.43
N LEU A 294 -8.58 -17.70 -13.94
CA LEU A 294 -9.36 -17.28 -12.78
C LEU A 294 -10.49 -16.33 -13.18
N ALA A 295 -11.67 -16.56 -12.62
CA ALA A 295 -12.79 -15.64 -12.73
C ALA A 295 -12.77 -14.66 -11.55
N ALA A 296 -13.08 -13.39 -11.83
CA ALA A 296 -13.23 -12.36 -10.83
C ALA A 296 -14.51 -11.55 -11.05
N LEU A 297 -15.05 -11.01 -9.97
CA LEU A 297 -16.31 -10.27 -9.95
C LEU A 297 -16.16 -8.98 -9.14
N SER A 298 -16.53 -7.84 -9.73
CA SER A 298 -16.43 -6.55 -9.05
C SER A 298 -17.65 -6.22 -8.18
N TYR A 299 -17.43 -5.47 -7.11
CA TYR A 299 -18.47 -4.91 -6.26
C TYR A 299 -18.00 -3.58 -5.63
N ASP A 300 -18.97 -2.72 -5.29
CA ASP A 300 -18.68 -1.34 -4.88
C ASP A 300 -18.72 -1.10 -3.37
N GLU A 301 -19.58 -1.79 -2.59
CA GLU A 301 -19.73 -1.46 -1.17
C GLU A 301 -19.59 -2.69 -0.27
N ALA A 302 -20.50 -3.63 -0.39
CA ALA A 302 -20.55 -4.80 0.48
C ALA A 302 -20.76 -6.06 -0.36
N TRP A 303 -19.99 -7.09 -0.03
CA TRP A 303 -20.23 -8.42 -0.53
C TRP A 303 -21.66 -8.86 -0.18
N PRO A 304 -22.42 -9.47 -1.10
CA PRO A 304 -23.77 -9.93 -0.80
C PRO A 304 -23.77 -10.86 0.43
N GLU A 305 -24.72 -10.69 1.36
CA GLU A 305 -24.84 -11.47 2.62
C GLU A 305 -25.06 -12.99 2.43
N THR A 306 -25.02 -13.48 1.19
CA THR A 306 -25.09 -14.90 0.85
C THR A 306 -23.72 -15.53 0.96
N ALA A 307 -23.61 -16.64 1.69
CA ALA A 307 -22.37 -17.39 1.92
C ALA A 307 -21.72 -18.04 0.67
N SER A 308 -22.25 -17.76 -0.52
CA SER A 308 -21.69 -18.16 -1.82
C SER A 308 -22.45 -17.42 -2.93
N TYR A 309 -21.74 -16.81 -3.87
CA TYR A 309 -22.30 -16.05 -4.99
C TYR A 309 -21.98 -16.74 -6.32
N ASP A 310 -23.01 -17.14 -7.06
CA ASP A 310 -22.88 -17.76 -8.39
C ASP A 310 -22.61 -16.69 -9.47
N ILE A 311 -21.39 -16.71 -10.01
CA ILE A 311 -20.93 -15.78 -11.05
C ILE A 311 -21.74 -15.94 -12.34
N GLY A 312 -22.16 -17.16 -12.68
CA GLY A 312 -22.89 -17.46 -13.91
C GLY A 312 -24.32 -16.91 -13.92
N VAL A 313 -24.94 -16.76 -12.74
CA VAL A 313 -26.27 -16.14 -12.59
C VAL A 313 -26.17 -14.62 -12.59
N ASN A 314 -25.11 -14.07 -11.97
CA ASN A 314 -24.85 -12.64 -11.82
C ASN A 314 -26.12 -11.82 -11.55
N SER A 315 -26.87 -12.19 -10.51
CA SER A 315 -28.19 -11.61 -10.21
C SER A 315 -28.15 -10.10 -9.94
N ASN A 316 -26.97 -9.57 -9.63
CA ASN A 316 -26.76 -8.19 -9.24
C ASN A 316 -26.18 -7.36 -10.40
N ASN A 317 -25.88 -7.99 -11.55
CA ASN A 317 -25.22 -7.37 -12.71
C ASN A 317 -23.87 -6.75 -12.37
N TYR A 318 -23.10 -7.41 -11.52
CA TYR A 318 -21.69 -7.09 -11.26
C TYR A 318 -20.84 -7.24 -12.53
N THR A 319 -19.73 -6.52 -12.62
CA THR A 319 -18.80 -6.72 -13.74
C THR A 319 -17.98 -7.97 -13.47
N SER A 320 -17.96 -8.92 -14.40
CA SER A 320 -17.14 -10.12 -14.31
C SER A 320 -16.01 -10.08 -15.34
N ARG A 321 -14.81 -10.53 -14.97
CA ARG A 321 -13.70 -10.76 -15.89
C ARG A 321 -13.02 -12.09 -15.63
N THR A 322 -12.30 -12.57 -16.63
CA THR A 322 -11.38 -13.70 -16.48
C THR A 322 -9.97 -13.18 -16.71
N PHE A 323 -9.03 -13.66 -15.91
CA PHE A 323 -7.60 -13.35 -16.08
C PHE A 323 -6.78 -14.62 -15.88
N THR A 324 -5.60 -14.63 -16.49
CA THR A 324 -4.73 -15.81 -16.50
C THR A 324 -3.60 -15.66 -15.51
N LEU A 325 -3.33 -16.70 -14.73
CA LEU A 325 -2.17 -16.79 -13.85
C LEU A 325 -0.86 -17.13 -14.59
N ASP A 326 -0.54 -16.39 -15.66
CA ASP A 326 0.72 -16.55 -16.40
C ASP A 326 1.93 -15.75 -15.88
N ALA A 327 3.11 -16.15 -16.33
CA ALA A 327 4.32 -15.35 -16.17
C ALA A 327 4.16 -14.01 -16.91
N GLN A 328 4.53 -12.91 -16.24
CA GLN A 328 4.52 -11.59 -16.85
C GLN A 328 5.93 -11.20 -17.31
N GLU A 329 5.99 -10.41 -18.37
CA GLU A 329 7.24 -9.91 -18.90
C GLU A 329 7.92 -8.96 -17.90
N ASN A 330 9.24 -8.88 -17.96
CA ASN A 330 10.01 -8.08 -16.99
C ASN A 330 9.65 -6.58 -16.98
N TRP A 331 8.94 -6.06 -17.98
CA TRP A 331 8.51 -4.66 -18.05
C TRP A 331 7.05 -4.45 -17.61
N GLU A 332 6.29 -5.51 -17.34
CA GLU A 332 4.87 -5.50 -16.94
C GLU A 332 4.69 -5.24 -15.44
N PHE A 333 5.42 -4.28 -14.89
CA PHE A 333 5.15 -3.80 -13.53
C PHE A 333 3.90 -2.92 -13.50
N THR A 334 3.34 -2.78 -12.30
CA THR A 334 2.32 -1.77 -12.01
C THR A 334 2.65 -1.07 -10.69
N THR A 335 1.94 0.00 -10.40
CA THR A 335 2.11 0.78 -9.17
C THR A 335 0.82 0.82 -8.40
N MET A 336 0.93 0.89 -7.08
CA MET A 336 -0.21 1.13 -6.21
C MET A 336 0.15 2.15 -5.14
N CYS A 337 -0.85 2.88 -4.67
CA CYS A 337 -0.69 3.79 -3.55
C CYS A 337 -0.53 3.00 -2.22
N PRO A 338 -0.10 3.65 -1.14
CA PRO A 338 -0.04 3.05 0.20
C PRO A 338 -1.41 2.79 0.84
N GLU A 339 -2.51 3.07 0.14
CA GLU A 339 -3.89 2.68 0.48
C GLU A 339 -4.38 1.54 -0.43
N GLY A 340 -3.54 1.01 -1.33
CA GLY A 340 -3.85 -0.14 -2.19
C GLY A 340 -4.55 0.18 -3.52
N HIS A 341 -4.88 1.45 -3.80
CA HIS A 341 -5.45 1.84 -5.09
C HIS A 341 -4.43 1.76 -6.22
N MET A 342 -4.86 1.15 -7.33
CA MET A 342 -4.17 1.21 -8.62
C MET A 342 -4.59 2.45 -9.41
N TYR A 343 -3.70 2.96 -10.26
CA TYR A 343 -4.05 3.96 -11.27
C TYR A 343 -3.65 3.50 -12.69
N PRO A 344 -4.50 3.68 -13.72
CA PRO A 344 -5.89 4.13 -13.62
C PRO A 344 -6.76 3.13 -12.86
N GLU A 345 -7.75 3.64 -12.12
CA GLU A 345 -8.74 2.80 -11.45
C GLU A 345 -9.47 1.94 -12.48
N ASP A 346 -9.67 0.66 -12.16
CA ASP A 346 -10.50 -0.25 -12.95
C ASP A 346 -11.98 -0.06 -12.59
N ASP A 347 -12.89 -0.59 -13.41
CA ASP A 347 -14.33 -0.49 -13.21
C ASP A 347 -14.81 -1.33 -11.99
N GLY A 348 -14.61 -0.82 -10.77
CA GLY A 348 -15.10 -1.40 -9.52
C GLY A 348 -14.27 -0.99 -8.31
N GLU A 349 -14.89 -0.90 -7.13
CA GLU A 349 -14.16 -0.57 -5.90
C GLU A 349 -13.32 -1.74 -5.38
N PHE A 350 -13.88 -2.95 -5.43
CA PHE A 350 -13.27 -4.21 -5.01
C PHE A 350 -13.62 -5.35 -5.99
N TRP A 351 -12.83 -6.42 -5.92
CA TRP A 351 -12.93 -7.60 -6.77
C TRP A 351 -12.72 -8.86 -5.95
N ALA A 352 -13.67 -9.77 -6.06
CA ALA A 352 -13.53 -11.09 -5.48
C ALA A 352 -13.14 -12.11 -6.54
N ILE A 353 -12.25 -13.04 -6.20
CA ILE A 353 -11.68 -14.03 -7.11
C ILE A 353 -12.24 -15.41 -6.77
N ASP A 354 -12.74 -16.12 -7.78
CA ASP A 354 -13.08 -17.55 -7.67
C ASP A 354 -11.79 -18.37 -7.70
N LEU A 355 -11.23 -18.62 -6.51
CA LEU A 355 -10.08 -19.49 -6.32
C LEU A 355 -10.45 -20.98 -6.36
N GLY A 356 -11.73 -21.34 -6.30
CA GLY A 356 -12.22 -22.72 -6.31
C GLY A 356 -12.53 -23.26 -7.71
N ALA A 357 -12.56 -22.38 -8.71
CA ALA A 357 -12.97 -22.65 -10.09
C ALA A 357 -14.30 -23.40 -10.20
N ASP A 358 -15.21 -23.17 -9.26
CA ASP A 358 -16.54 -23.79 -9.26
C ASP A 358 -17.64 -22.86 -9.80
N GLY A 359 -17.26 -21.66 -10.24
CA GLY A 359 -18.15 -20.64 -10.75
C GLY A 359 -18.86 -19.87 -9.62
N SER A 360 -18.39 -20.01 -8.39
CA SER A 360 -18.90 -19.28 -7.24
C SER A 360 -17.80 -18.64 -6.40
N ILE A 361 -18.17 -17.59 -5.68
CA ILE A 361 -17.29 -16.90 -4.75
C ILE A 361 -17.91 -17.04 -3.36
N ASP A 362 -17.16 -17.66 -2.45
CA ASP A 362 -17.59 -18.05 -1.11
C ASP A 362 -17.37 -16.99 -0.02
#